data_AF-A0A0C2T5N3-F1
#
_entry.id   AF-A0A0C2T5N3-F1
#
_cell.length_a   1.000
_cell.length_b   1.000
_cell.length_c   1.000
_cell.angle_alpha   90.00
_cell.angle_beta   90.00
_cell.angle_gamma   90.00
#
_symmetry.space_group_name_H-M   'P 1'
#
loop_
_entity.id
_entity.type
_entity.pdbx_description
1 polymer ?
#
loop_
_entity_poly.entity_id
_entity_poly.type
_entity_poly.pdbx_seq_one_letter_code
_entity_poly.pdbx_strand_id
1 'polypeptide(L)'
;MKTISILLAIFVALNSVCLVSSLPTVSKRSRLAPGTTAEFTYSGTSGSRGYNIYTPNGYSTTSSVPLVIVIHGCTETPSSIAANSQFNALADKEQFIMLELVGPG
;
A
#
# COMPACT_ATOMS: atom_id res chain seq x y z
N MET A 1 41.44 22.33 36.88
CA MET A 1 40.82 21.03 36.52
C MET A 1 39.33 21.15 36.20
N LYS A 2 38.51 21.87 37.00
CA LYS A 2 37.05 22.00 36.79
C LYS A 2 36.64 22.80 35.53
N THR A 3 37.44 23.78 35.12
CA THR A 3 37.16 24.65 33.95
C THR A 3 37.33 23.96 32.60
N ILE A 4 38.31 23.05 32.48
CA ILE A 4 38.59 22.29 31.26
C ILE A 4 37.48 21.26 30.98
N SER A 5 36.93 20.62 32.03
CA SER A 5 35.81 19.69 31.88
C SER A 5 34.51 20.37 31.44
N ILE A 6 34.29 21.62 31.83
CA ILE A 6 33.11 22.40 31.41
C ILE A 6 33.23 22.80 29.94
N LEU A 7 34.41 23.26 29.50
CA LEU A 7 34.62 23.58 28.08
C LEU A 7 34.50 22.35 27.17
N LEU A 8 35.03 21.19 27.60
CA LEU A 8 34.93 19.95 26.84
C LEU A 8 33.48 19.46 26.73
N ALA A 9 32.71 19.55 27.81
CA ALA A 9 31.29 19.18 27.82
C ALA A 9 30.45 20.09 26.92
N ILE A 10 30.72 21.40 26.91
CA ILE A 10 30.07 22.37 26.01
C ILE A 10 30.45 22.07 24.56
N PHE A 11 31.72 21.78 24.26
CA PHE A 11 32.17 21.47 22.92
C PHE A 11 31.55 20.17 22.37
N VAL A 12 31.45 19.12 23.19
CA VAL A 12 30.75 17.87 22.81
C VAL A 12 29.26 18.12 22.59
N ALA A 13 28.60 18.90 23.44
CA ALA A 13 27.19 19.25 23.28
C ALA A 13 26.92 20.08 22.01
N LEU A 14 27.79 21.05 21.68
CA LEU A 14 27.64 21.85 20.46
C LEU A 14 27.84 21.03 19.17
N ASN A 15 28.71 20.02 19.18
CA ASN A 15 28.93 19.17 18.01
C ASN A 15 27.85 18.09 17.84
N SER A 16 27.20 17.63 18.92
CA SER A 16 26.12 16.63 18.85
C SER A 16 24.79 17.17 18.32
N VAL A 17 24.52 18.47 18.44
CA VAL A 17 23.23 19.06 18.03
C VAL A 17 23.06 19.09 16.49
N CYS A 18 24.14 19.23 15.73
CA CYS A 18 24.06 19.25 14.26
C CYS A 18 23.81 17.88 13.63
N LEU A 19 24.13 16.78 14.31
CA LEU A 19 24.02 15.43 13.73
C LEU A 19 22.57 14.90 13.72
N VAL A 20 21.74 15.35 14.67
CA VAL A 20 20.32 14.95 14.75
C VAL A 20 19.40 15.73 13.80
N SER A 21 19.82 16.90 13.32
CA SER A 21 19.04 17.73 12.37
C SER A 21 19.11 17.25 10.91
N SER A 22 19.95 16.26 10.60
CA SER A 22 20.19 15.76 9.25
C SER A 22 19.57 14.40 8.97
N LEU A 23 18.78 13.86 9.91
CA LEU A 23 17.96 12.70 9.61
C LEU A 23 16.98 13.11 8.50
N PRO A 24 16.96 12.41 7.35
CA PRO A 24 15.88 12.60 6.41
C PRO A 24 14.61 12.35 7.21
N THR A 25 13.73 13.36 7.29
CA THR A 25 12.38 13.12 7.74
C THR A 25 11.87 12.01 6.84
N VAL A 26 11.63 10.83 7.42
CA VAL A 26 10.88 9.79 6.71
C VAL A 26 9.56 10.46 6.43
N SER A 27 9.43 11.00 5.22
CA SER A 27 8.20 11.59 4.72
C SER A 27 7.19 10.50 4.98
N LYS A 28 6.27 10.77 5.92
CA LYS A 28 5.12 9.92 6.16
C LYS A 28 4.41 9.95 4.84
N ARG A 29 4.75 9.01 3.94
CA ARG A 29 4.10 8.82 2.66
C ARG A 29 2.65 8.85 3.04
N SER A 30 1.94 9.90 2.58
CA SER A 30 0.53 10.04 2.86
C SER A 30 -0.01 8.65 2.61
N ARG A 31 -0.46 7.98 3.68
CA ARG A 31 -1.22 6.74 3.48
C ARG A 31 -2.47 7.30 2.87
N LEU A 32 -2.43 7.46 1.56
CA LEU A 32 -3.61 7.57 0.75
C LEU A 32 -4.54 6.50 1.29
N ALA A 33 -5.77 6.90 1.59
CA ALA A 33 -6.77 5.93 2.03
C ALA A 33 -6.70 4.75 1.06
N PRO A 34 -6.82 3.50 1.53
CA PRO A 34 -6.84 2.37 0.62
C PRO A 34 -7.91 2.57 -0.45
N GLY A 35 -7.66 2.03 -1.65
CA GLY A 35 -8.70 1.82 -2.63
C GLY A 35 -9.89 1.02 -2.09
N THR A 36 -10.92 0.86 -2.92
CA THR A 36 -12.18 0.24 -2.55
C THR A 36 -12.38 -1.10 -3.23
N THR A 37 -12.92 -2.07 -2.49
CA THR A 37 -13.35 -3.36 -3.05
C THR A 37 -14.86 -3.36 -3.26
N ALA A 38 -15.31 -3.89 -4.39
CA ALA A 38 -16.71 -4.18 -4.64
C ALA A 38 -16.87 -5.59 -5.24
N GLU A 39 -17.95 -6.27 -4.87
CA GLU A 39 -18.28 -7.61 -5.33
C GLU A 39 -19.33 -7.54 -6.44
N PHE A 40 -19.17 -8.39 -7.45
CA PHE A 40 -20.02 -8.43 -8.61
C PHE A 40 -20.26 -9.87 -9.05
N THR A 41 -21.32 -10.05 -9.84
CA THR A 41 -21.63 -11.31 -10.50
C THR A 41 -21.87 -11.05 -11.98
N TYR A 42 -21.12 -11.75 -12.83
CA TYR A 42 -21.41 -11.82 -14.26
C TYR A 42 -22.33 -13.01 -14.51
N SER A 43 -23.39 -12.83 -15.31
CA SER A 43 -24.30 -13.89 -15.72
C SER A 43 -24.50 -13.83 -17.23
N GLY A 44 -24.19 -14.92 -17.92
CA GLY A 44 -24.29 -15.02 -19.37
C GLY A 44 -24.50 -16.46 -19.85
N THR A 45 -24.33 -16.68 -21.16
CA THR A 45 -24.55 -18.00 -21.79
C THR A 45 -23.58 -19.08 -21.29
N SER A 46 -22.40 -18.69 -20.79
CA SER A 46 -21.40 -19.58 -20.20
C SER A 46 -21.59 -19.82 -18.70
N GLY A 47 -22.74 -19.41 -18.14
CA GLY A 47 -23.06 -19.52 -16.71
C GLY A 47 -22.84 -18.22 -15.95
N SER A 48 -22.77 -18.35 -14.62
CA SER A 48 -22.60 -17.24 -13.69
C SER A 48 -21.28 -17.36 -12.93
N ARG A 49 -20.58 -16.24 -12.76
CA ARG A 49 -19.32 -16.17 -12.00
C ARG A 49 -19.29 -14.91 -11.13
N GLY A 50 -19.03 -15.10 -9.84
CA GLY A 50 -18.70 -14.02 -8.93
C GLY A 50 -17.27 -13.53 -9.15
N TYR A 51 -17.04 -12.25 -8.94
CA TYR A 51 -15.72 -11.63 -8.98
C TYR A 51 -15.69 -10.37 -8.11
N ASN A 52 -14.50 -10.07 -7.58
CA ASN A 52 -14.25 -8.87 -6.79
C ASN A 52 -13.38 -7.91 -7.61
N ILE A 53 -13.71 -6.62 -7.56
CA ILE A 53 -12.90 -5.54 -8.15
C ILE A 53 -12.30 -4.73 -7.03
N TYR A 54 -10.99 -4.54 -7.04
CA TYR A 54 -10.31 -3.50 -6.28
C TYR A 54 -10.03 -2.29 -7.18
N THR A 55 -10.58 -1.14 -6.80
CA THR A 55 -10.37 0.14 -7.47
C THR A 55 -9.33 0.93 -6.67
N PRO A 56 -8.18 1.30 -7.25
CA PRO A 56 -7.11 1.95 -6.51
C PRO A 56 -7.55 3.34 -6.07
N ASN A 57 -7.04 3.81 -4.95
CA ASN A 57 -7.33 5.14 -4.47
C ASN A 57 -6.84 6.21 -5.47
N GLY A 58 -7.68 7.22 -5.67
CA GLY A 58 -7.42 8.29 -6.64
C GLY A 58 -7.72 7.91 -8.09
N TYR A 59 -8.25 6.73 -8.37
CA TYR A 59 -8.73 6.37 -9.70
C TYR A 59 -9.80 7.36 -10.19
N SER A 60 -9.63 7.83 -11.42
CA SER A 60 -10.62 8.63 -12.14
C SER A 60 -11.16 7.84 -13.33
N THR A 61 -12.47 7.89 -13.54
CA THR A 61 -13.14 7.25 -14.69
C THR A 61 -12.73 7.81 -16.04
N THR A 62 -12.05 8.97 -16.06
CA THR A 62 -11.46 9.55 -17.27
C THR A 62 -10.06 9.01 -17.58
N SER A 63 -9.44 8.27 -16.67
CA SER A 63 -8.11 7.70 -16.82
C SER A 63 -8.20 6.23 -17.23
N SER A 64 -7.51 5.86 -18.31
CA SER A 64 -7.35 4.44 -18.68
C SER A 64 -6.19 3.85 -17.89
N VAL A 65 -6.46 2.79 -17.14
CA VAL A 65 -5.48 2.04 -16.35
C VAL A 65 -5.52 0.56 -16.73
N PRO A 66 -4.44 -0.20 -16.50
CA PRO A 66 -4.47 -1.64 -16.71
C PRO A 66 -5.51 -2.33 -15.83
N LEU A 67 -6.10 -3.40 -16.37
CA LEU A 67 -6.83 -4.39 -15.58
C LEU A 67 -5.90 -5.59 -15.34
N VAL A 68 -5.61 -5.88 -14.07
CA VAL A 68 -4.82 -7.04 -13.67
C VAL A 68 -5.76 -8.08 -13.09
N ILE A 69 -5.72 -9.30 -13.64
CA ILE A 69 -6.47 -10.43 -13.11
C ILE A 69 -5.56 -11.20 -12.16
N VAL A 70 -5.99 -11.32 -10.90
CA VAL A 70 -5.34 -12.16 -9.90
C VAL A 70 -6.17 -13.44 -9.76
N ILE A 71 -5.49 -14.57 -9.67
CA ILE A 71 -6.11 -15.89 -9.54
C ILE A 71 -5.57 -16.53 -8.27
N HIS A 72 -6.49 -16.86 -7.36
CA HIS A 72 -6.18 -17.52 -6.11
C HIS A 72 -5.95 -19.03 -6.29
N GLY A 73 -5.25 -19.64 -5.33
CA GLY A 73 -5.16 -21.11 -5.22
C GLY A 73 -6.45 -21.76 -4.71
N CYS A 74 -6.49 -23.09 -4.68
CA CYS A 74 -7.71 -23.85 -4.31
C CYS A 74 -8.24 -23.55 -2.90
N THR A 75 -7.36 -23.24 -1.95
CA THR A 75 -7.72 -22.96 -0.55
C THR A 75 -7.73 -21.47 -0.22
N GLU A 76 -7.50 -20.64 -1.23
CA GLU A 76 -7.45 -19.19 -1.10
C GLU A 76 -8.75 -18.59 -1.62
N THR A 77 -9.05 -17.40 -1.10
CA THR A 77 -10.22 -16.58 -1.44
C THR A 77 -9.77 -15.16 -1.80
N PRO A 78 -10.65 -14.35 -2.41
CA PRO A 78 -10.34 -12.94 -2.63
C PRO A 78 -10.00 -12.13 -1.39
N SER A 79 -10.67 -12.45 -0.28
CA SER A 79 -10.32 -11.86 1.01
C SER A 79 -8.92 -12.25 1.48
N SER A 80 -8.48 -13.49 1.24
CA SER A 80 -7.14 -13.96 1.61
C SER A 80 -6.05 -13.36 0.72
N ILE A 81 -6.29 -13.17 -0.59
CA ILE A 81 -5.36 -12.45 -1.47
C ILE A 81 -5.26 -10.98 -1.02
N ALA A 82 -6.39 -10.31 -0.74
CA ALA A 82 -6.37 -8.93 -0.26
C ALA A 82 -5.64 -8.76 1.09
N ALA A 83 -5.79 -9.73 2.01
CA ALA A 83 -5.20 -9.66 3.35
C ALA A 83 -3.72 -10.09 3.38
N ASN A 84 -3.34 -11.09 2.59
CA ASN A 84 -2.06 -11.77 2.71
C ASN A 84 -1.08 -11.41 1.59
N SER A 85 -1.57 -10.81 0.49
CA SER A 85 -0.72 -10.27 -0.58
C SER A 85 -0.49 -8.77 -0.40
N GLN A 86 0.35 -8.20 -1.26
CA GLN A 86 0.56 -6.76 -1.36
C GLN A 86 -0.14 -6.15 -2.58
N PHE A 87 -1.01 -6.89 -3.28
CA PHE A 87 -1.58 -6.43 -4.55
C PHE A 87 -2.44 -5.17 -4.41
N ASN A 88 -3.23 -5.02 -3.35
CA ASN A 88 -4.00 -3.78 -3.12
C ASN A 88 -3.11 -2.55 -2.98
N ALA A 89 -2.04 -2.68 -2.18
CA ALA A 89 -1.07 -1.60 -2.00
C ALA A 89 -0.29 -1.30 -3.30
N LEU A 90 -0.02 -2.33 -4.11
CA LEU A 90 0.60 -2.17 -5.41
C LEU A 90 -0.36 -1.52 -6.42
N ALA A 91 -1.65 -1.85 -6.38
CA ALA A 91 -2.68 -1.23 -7.19
C ALA A 91 -2.80 0.27 -6.89
N ASP A 92 -2.83 0.65 -5.61
CA ASP A 92 -2.82 2.05 -5.20
C ASP A 92 -1.57 2.79 -5.69
N LYS A 93 -0.40 2.13 -5.63
CA LYS A 93 0.88 2.74 -6.00
C LYS A 93 1.07 2.88 -7.51
N GLU A 94 0.75 1.84 -8.27
CA GLU A 94 1.05 1.72 -9.71
C GLU A 94 -0.19 2.01 -10.58
N GLN A 95 -1.34 2.31 -9.96
CA GLN A 95 -2.60 2.69 -10.61
C GLN A 95 -3.07 1.65 -11.63
N PHE A 96 -3.49 0.48 -11.14
CA PHE A 96 -4.21 -0.52 -11.92
C PHE A 96 -5.46 -0.99 -11.16
N ILE A 97 -6.47 -1.43 -11.89
CA ILE A 97 -7.65 -2.09 -11.33
C ILE A 97 -7.32 -3.57 -11.18
N MET A 98 -7.62 -4.16 -10.02
CA MET A 98 -7.47 -5.59 -9.79
C MET A 98 -8.84 -6.27 -9.91
N LEU A 99 -8.90 -7.37 -10.65
CA LEU A 99 -10.05 -8.28 -10.66
C LEU A 99 -9.61 -9.63 -10.11
N GLU A 100 -10.43 -10.22 -9.25
CA GLU A 100 -10.24 -11.57 -8.76
C GLU A 100 -11.53 -12.38 -8.88
N LEU A 101 -11.43 -13.61 -9.38
CA LEU A 101 -12.58 -14.50 -9.48
C LEU A 101 -12.94 -15.08 -8.12
N VAL A 102 -14.23 -15.28 -7.87
CA VAL A 102 -14.71 -16.02 -6.70
C VAL A 102 -14.82 -17.49 -7.07
N GLY A 103 -14.04 -18.34 -6.40
CA GLY A 103 -14.10 -19.79 -6.55
C GLY A 103 -15.44 -20.38 -6.10
N PRO A 104 -15.82 -21.58 -6.60
CA PRO A 104 -16.94 -22.32 -6.03
C PRO A 104 -16.59 -22.67 -4.58
N GLY A 105 -17.45 -22.27 -3.64
CA GLY A 105 -17.32 -22.59 -2.22
C GLY A 105 -17.54 -24.06 -1.90
#